data_AF-A0A0Q4LT86-F1
#
_entry.id   AF-A0A0Q4LT86-F1
#
_cell.length_a   1.000
_cell.length_b   1.000
_cell.length_c   1.000
_cell.angle_alpha   90.00
_cell.angle_beta   90.00
_cell.angle_gamma   90.00
#
_symmetry.space_group_name_H-M   'P 1'
#
loop_
_entity.id
_entity.type
_entity.pdbx_description
1 polymer ?
#
loop_
_entity_poly.entity_id
_entity_poly.type
_entity_poly.pdbx_seq_one_letter_code
_entity_poly.pdbx_strand_id
1 'polypeptide(L)'
;MEITNYTSFRQSLKTYLDKVFSDHTPLFVTRAKGEDVVVLSKADYDSMQETFYLLRSPKNALRLEQGLKDYENGLAKPQELLDNE
;
A
#
# COMPACT_ATOMS: atom_id res chain seq x y z
N MET A 1 7.56 -10.46 5.17
CA MET A 1 7.68 -10.92 3.78
C MET A 1 7.84 -12.42 3.80
N GLU A 2 6.89 -13.14 3.20
CA GLU A 2 6.89 -14.60 3.14
C GLU A 2 7.07 -15.05 1.68
N ILE A 3 7.75 -16.18 1.49
CA ILE A 3 8.02 -16.76 0.18
C ILE A 3 7.51 -18.21 0.19
N THR A 4 6.75 -18.58 -0.82
CA THR A 4 6.27 -19.95 -1.01
C THR A 4 6.41 -20.34 -2.48
N ASN A 5 6.36 -21.63 -2.79
CA ASN A 5 6.33 -22.09 -4.18
C ASN A 5 4.87 -22.25 -4.66
N TYR A 6 4.67 -22.27 -5.97
CA TYR A 6 3.34 -22.43 -6.59
C TYR A 6 2.56 -23.64 -6.08
N THR A 7 3.21 -24.79 -5.89
CA THR A 7 2.55 -26.02 -5.44
C THR A 7 2.00 -25.85 -4.03
N SER A 8 2.82 -25.35 -3.10
CA SER A 8 2.43 -25.09 -1.71
C SER A 8 1.36 -24.01 -1.63
N PHE A 9 1.49 -22.92 -2.41
CA PHE A 9 0.49 -21.87 -2.48
C PHE A 9 -0.87 -22.40 -2.93
N ARG A 10 -0.89 -23.21 -4.00
CA ARG A 10 -2.11 -23.81 -4.53
C ARG A 10 -2.77 -24.76 -3.52
N GLN A 11 -1.98 -25.56 -2.81
CA GLN A 11 -2.50 -26.52 -1.82
C GLN A 11 -3.13 -25.83 -0.60
N SER A 12 -2.56 -24.70 -0.15
CA SER A 12 -2.99 -23.98 1.04
C SER A 12 -3.52 -22.57 0.72
N LEU A 13 -4.20 -22.43 -0.44
CA LEU A 13 -4.56 -21.12 -1.01
C LEU A 13 -5.30 -20.22 -0.02
N LYS A 14 -6.35 -20.75 0.62
CA LYS A 14 -7.16 -19.99 1.58
C LYS A 14 -6.30 -19.43 2.72
N THR A 15 -5.48 -20.27 3.35
CA THR A 15 -4.61 -19.88 4.47
C THR A 15 -3.66 -18.76 4.07
N TYR A 16 -3.05 -18.84 2.89
CA TYR A 16 -2.16 -17.79 2.40
C TYR A 16 -2.91 -16.48 2.11
N LEU A 17 -4.09 -16.55 1.49
CA LEU A 17 -4.91 -15.35 1.22
C LEU A 17 -5.39 -14.69 2.51
N ASP A 18 -5.88 -15.48 3.47
CA ASP A 18 -6.31 -14.99 4.79
C ASP A 18 -5.15 -14.29 5.50
N LYS A 19 -3.93 -14.86 5.41
CA LYS A 19 -2.72 -14.28 6.01
C LYS A 19 -2.28 -12.98 5.34
N VAL A 20 -2.29 -12.92 4.00
CA VAL A 20 -1.99 -11.69 3.26
C VAL A 20 -2.94 -10.57 3.67
N PHE A 21 -4.22 -10.90 3.87
CA PHE A 21 -5.22 -9.95 4.34
C PHE A 21 -5.02 -9.54 5.81
N SER A 22 -4.74 -10.47 6.72
CA SER A 22 -4.61 -10.16 8.15
C SER A 22 -3.32 -9.42 8.48
N ASP A 23 -2.22 -9.83 7.85
CA ASP A 23 -0.89 -9.37 8.21
C ASP A 23 -0.50 -8.11 7.42
N HIS A 24 -1.25 -7.77 6.36
CA HIS A 24 -0.92 -6.68 5.43
C HIS A 24 0.52 -6.79 4.91
N THR A 25 0.96 -8.02 4.64
CA THR A 25 2.31 -8.29 4.11
C THR A 25 2.24 -8.98 2.76
N PRO A 26 3.13 -8.61 1.81
CA PRO A 26 3.22 -9.28 0.52
C PRO A 26 3.68 -10.74 0.66
N LEU A 27 3.03 -11.62 -0.10
CA LEU A 27 3.45 -13.00 -0.32
C LEU A 27 4.09 -13.14 -1.70
N PHE A 28 5.29 -13.70 -1.75
CA PHE A 28 5.99 -14.01 -3.00
C PHE A 28 5.77 -15.49 -3.34
N VAL A 29 5.27 -15.75 -4.54
CA VAL A 29 4.99 -17.11 -5.02
C VAL A 29 5.95 -17.42 -6.16
N THR A 30 6.86 -18.35 -5.90
CA THR A 30 7.87 -18.76 -6.88
C THR A 30 7.35 -19.85 -7.80
N ARG A 31 7.75 -19.81 -9.07
CA ARG A 31 7.32 -20.79 -10.08
C ARG A 31 8.52 -21.55 -10.62
N ALA A 32 8.40 -22.88 -10.65
CA ALA A 32 9.45 -23.73 -11.21
C ALA A 32 9.70 -23.48 -12.72
N LYS A 33 8.68 -22.98 -13.42
CA LYS A 33 8.76 -22.52 -14.81
C LYS A 33 7.96 -21.21 -14.93
N GLY A 34 8.60 -20.16 -15.42
CA GLY A 34 8.01 -18.83 -15.58
C GLY A 34 8.43 -17.85 -14.49
N GLU A 35 7.81 -16.67 -14.49
CA GLU A 35 8.12 -15.58 -13.57
C GLU A 35 7.37 -15.71 -12.24
N ASP A 36 8.01 -15.25 -11.17
CA ASP A 36 7.43 -15.19 -9.84
C ASP A 36 6.31 -14.16 -9.78
N VAL A 37 5.36 -14.37 -8.87
CA VAL A 37 4.24 -13.44 -8.66
C VAL A 37 4.19 -12.96 -7.22
N VAL A 38 3.66 -11.75 -7.04
CA VAL A 38 3.41 -11.17 -5.71
C VAL A 38 1.90 -11.14 -5.48
N VAL A 39 1.48 -11.61 -4.31
CA VAL A 39 0.09 -11.56 -3.86
C VAL A 39 -0.01 -10.50 -2.77
N LEU A 40 -0.96 -9.59 -2.95
CA LEU A 40 -1.26 -8.47 -2.04
C LEU A 40 -2.75 -8.49 -1.71
N SER A 41 -3.11 -7.94 -0.55
CA SER A 41 -4.51 -7.60 -0.29
C SER A 41 -4.94 -6.48 -1.24
N LYS A 42 -6.24 -6.42 -1.56
CA LYS A 42 -6.76 -5.32 -2.39
C LYS A 42 -6.49 -3.96 -1.75
N ALA A 43 -6.64 -3.85 -0.43
CA ALA A 43 -6.44 -2.60 0.30
C ALA A 43 -4.98 -2.11 0.20
N ASP A 44 -4.00 -3.02 0.29
CA ASP A 44 -2.59 -2.65 0.15
C ASP A 44 -2.26 -2.24 -1.28
N TYR A 45 -2.78 -2.97 -2.27
CA TYR A 45 -2.63 -2.58 -3.68
C TYR A 45 -3.19 -1.20 -3.96
N ASP A 46 -4.42 -0.91 -3.52
CA ASP A 46 -5.06 0.40 -3.73
C ASP A 46 -4.27 1.51 -3.02
N SER A 47 -3.82 1.27 -1.79
CA SER A 47 -3.02 2.23 -1.02
C SER A 47 -1.69 2.54 -1.70
N MET A 48 -1.05 1.53 -2.31
CA MET A 48 0.15 1.73 -3.14
C MET A 48 -0.17 2.54 -4.40
N GLN A 49 -1.26 2.25 -5.10
CA GLN A 49 -1.66 3.02 -6.28
C GLN A 49 -1.95 4.48 -5.95
N GLU A 50 -2.64 4.75 -4.84
CA GLU A 50 -2.91 6.11 -4.37
C GLU A 50 -1.62 6.83 -4.01
N THR A 51 -0.71 6.16 -3.30
CA THR A 51 0.61 6.72 -2.96
C THR A 51 1.38 7.08 -4.23
N PHE A 52 1.42 6.18 -5.22
CA PHE A 52 2.07 6.46 -6.51
C PHE A 52 1.39 7.61 -7.25
N TYR A 53 0.06 7.68 -7.23
CA TYR A 53 -0.69 8.77 -7.83
C TYR A 53 -0.35 10.12 -7.19
N LEU A 54 -0.39 10.20 -5.86
CA LEU A 54 -0.07 11.41 -5.10
C LEU A 54 1.36 11.89 -5.33
N LEU A 55 2.31 10.95 -5.42
CA LEU A 55 3.73 11.25 -5.61
C LEU A 55 4.16 11.44 -7.07
N ARG A 56 3.28 11.11 -8.04
CA ARG A 56 3.58 11.19 -9.48
C ARG A 56 3.97 12.60 -9.93
N SER A 57 3.38 13.63 -9.33
CA SER A 57 3.71 15.03 -9.62
C SER A 57 4.76 15.53 -8.64
N PRO A 58 5.97 15.93 -9.10
CA PRO A 58 7.02 16.43 -8.21
C PRO A 58 6.55 17.63 -7.37
N LYS A 59 5.74 18.51 -7.97
CA LYS A 59 5.15 19.66 -7.27
C LYS A 59 4.18 19.22 -6.16
N ASN A 60 3.36 18.19 -6.42
CA ASN A 60 2.44 17.68 -5.41
C ASN A 60 3.17 16.94 -4.29
N ALA A 61 4.17 16.12 -4.64
CA ALA A 61 5.01 15.42 -3.67
C ALA A 61 5.69 16.41 -2.70
N LEU A 62 6.32 17.47 -3.22
CA LEU A 62 6.92 18.53 -2.38
C LEU A 62 5.89 19.22 -1.49
N ARG A 63 4.68 19.48 -2.01
CA ARG A 63 3.60 20.11 -1.22
C ARG A 63 3.13 19.20 -0.08
N LEU A 64 2.97 17.90 -0.34
CA LEU A 64 2.59 16.92 0.68
C LEU A 64 3.69 16.78 1.74
N GLU A 65 4.95 16.70 1.31
CA GLU A 65 6.09 16.63 2.22
C GLU A 65 6.18 17.87 3.12
N GLN A 66 6.02 19.07 2.55
CA GLN A 66 6.01 20.31 3.33
C GLN A 66 4.83 20.34 4.30
N GLY A 67 3.63 19.94 3.86
CA GLY A 67 2.46 19.88 4.74
C GLY A 67 2.66 18.93 5.93
N LEU A 68 3.31 17.79 5.71
CA LEU A 68 3.66 16.87 6.79
C LEU A 68 4.65 17.49 7.77
N LYS A 69 5.72 18.13 7.27
CA LYS A 69 6.69 18.86 8.11
C LYS A 69 6.04 19.98 8.92
N ASP A 70 5.16 20.75 8.30
CA ASP A 70 4.46 21.84 8.98
C ASP A 70 3.56 21.29 10.09
N TYR A 71 2.86 20.18 9.84
CA TYR A 71 2.04 19.50 10.85
C TYR A 71 2.88 18.98 12.03
N GLU A 72 3.98 18.27 11.74
CA GLU A 72 4.89 17.72 12.76
C GLU A 72 5.55 18.82 13.62
N ASN A 73 5.82 19.98 13.03
CA ASN A 73 6.36 21.15 13.73
C ASN A 73 5.29 21.99 14.44
N GLY A 74 4.02 21.58 14.42
CA GLY A 74 2.92 22.31 15.08
C GLY A 74 2.55 23.63 14.39
N LEU A 75 2.90 23.80 13.11
CA LEU A 75 2.56 24.99 12.31
C LEU A 75 1.14 24.94 11.73
N ALA A 76 0.42 23.83 11.94
CA ALA A 76 -0.97 23.68 11.55
C ALA A 76 -1.88 24.64 12.33
N LYS A 77 -2.81 25.31 11.64
CA LYS A 77 -3.78 26.22 12.24
C LYS A 77 -5.17 25.61 12.16
N PRO A 78 -5.90 25.46 13.28
CA PRO A 78 -7.31 25.10 13.25
C PRO A 78 -8.08 26.13 12.41
N GLN A 79 -8.97 25.64 11.56
CA GLN A 79 -9.88 26.46 10.77
C GLN A 79 -11.25 25.80 10.82
N GLU A 80 -12.30 26.61 10.92
CA GLU A 80 -13.66 26.11 10.72
C GLU A 80 -13.87 25.79 9.25
N LEU A 81 -14.67 24.75 8.97
CA LEU A 81 -15.07 24.45 7.60
C LEU A 81 -15.97 25.59 7.12
N LEU A 82 -15.69 26.08 5.92
CA LEU A 82 -16.59 27.04 5.27
C LEU A 82 -17.82 26.25 4.79
N ASP A 83 -19.01 26.71 5.19
CA ASP A 83 -20.25 26.19 4.63
C ASP A 83 -20.30 26.56 3.14
N ASN A 84 -20.42 25.54 2.28
CA ASN A 84 -20.69 25.76 0.87
C ASN A 84 -22.19 26.03 0.73
N GLU A 85 -22.58 27.29 0.51
CA GLU A 85 -23.93 27.61 -0.03
C GLU A 85 -24.11 27.04 -1.45
#